data_AF-A0A2N2Z1V4-F1
#
_entry.id   AF-A0A2N2Z1V4-F1
#
_cell.length_a   1.000
_cell.length_b   1.000
_cell.length_c   1.000
_cell.angle_alpha   90.00
_cell.angle_beta   90.00
_cell.angle_gamma   90.00
#
_symmetry.space_group_name_H-M   'P 1'
#
loop_
_entity.id
_entity.type
_entity.pdbx_description
1 polymer ?
#
loop_
_entity_poly.entity_id
_entity_poly.type
_entity_poly.pdbx_seq_one_letter_code
_entity_poly.pdbx_strand_id
1 'polypeptide(L)'
;MLLNYFRSALRNFSRNKGYSLINILGLSLGITATIFILLYINDELGYDKHFPNYKRIYRAEGDFTINNKHDRFAINSMAMGPALKLEMPEVEMYCRFNHNDNLILRYEDK
;
A
#
# COMPACT_ATOMS: atom_id res chain seq x y z
N MET A 1 -13.06 -22.35 -39.15
CA MET A 1 -13.81 -21.07 -39.26
C MET A 1 -13.18 -19.94 -38.46
N LEU A 2 -12.92 -20.07 -37.15
CA LEU A 2 -12.25 -19.05 -36.31
C LEU A 2 -10.93 -18.51 -36.90
N LEU A 3 -10.06 -19.39 -37.42
CA LEU A 3 -8.82 -18.96 -38.09
C LEU A 3 -9.06 -18.05 -39.29
N ASN A 4 -10.12 -18.27 -40.07
CA ASN A 4 -10.44 -17.42 -41.23
C ASN A 4 -10.90 -16.03 -40.77
N TYR A 5 -11.66 -15.93 -39.69
CA TYR A 5 -12.05 -14.63 -39.11
C TYR A 5 -10.83 -13.86 -38.60
N PHE A 6 -9.92 -14.51 -37.87
CA PHE A 6 -8.66 -13.90 -37.44
C PHE A 6 -7.82 -13.41 -38.62
N ARG A 7 -7.68 -14.25 -39.66
CA ARG A 7 -6.92 -13.89 -40.87
C ARG A 7 -7.55 -12.69 -41.59
N SER A 8 -8.88 -12.62 -41.64
CA SER A 8 -9.61 -11.51 -42.26
C SER A 8 -9.48 -10.21 -41.45
N ALA A 9 -9.57 -10.29 -40.12
CA ALA A 9 -9.38 -9.15 -39.22
C ALA A 9 -7.96 -8.57 -39.30
N LEU A 10 -6.93 -9.41 -39.28
CA LEU A 10 -5.52 -8.99 -39.44
C LEU A 10 -5.28 -8.29 -40.79
N ARG A 11 -5.88 -8.80 -41.88
CA ARG A 11 -5.78 -8.17 -43.20
C ARG A 11 -6.49 -6.81 -43.24
N ASN A 12 -7.59 -6.66 -42.51
CA ASN A 12 -8.32 -5.40 -42.40
C ASN A 12 -7.51 -4.36 -41.61
N PHE A 13 -6.90 -4.75 -40.49
CA PHE A 13 -5.98 -3.89 -39.73
C PHE A 13 -4.77 -3.43 -40.54
N SER A 14 -4.19 -4.31 -41.35
CA SER A 14 -3.08 -3.93 -42.24
C SER A 14 -3.50 -3.01 -43.40
N ARG A 15 -4.79 -3.01 -43.80
CA ARG A 15 -5.29 -2.15 -44.87
C ARG A 15 -5.66 -0.75 -44.37
N ASN A 16 -6.13 -0.64 -43.12
CA ASN A 16 -6.58 0.60 -42.49
C ASN A 16 -5.66 1.07 -41.34
N LYS A 17 -4.34 1.05 -41.57
CA LYS A 17 -3.31 1.19 -40.51
C LYS A 17 -3.50 2.39 -39.59
N GLY A 18 -3.78 3.58 -40.13
CA GLY A 18 -3.94 4.80 -39.32
C GLY A 18 -5.16 4.74 -38.39
N TYR A 19 -6.32 4.37 -38.93
CA TYR A 19 -7.55 4.23 -38.15
C TYR A 19 -7.45 3.12 -37.11
N SER A 20 -6.87 1.98 -37.47
CA SER A 20 -6.67 0.87 -36.55
C SER A 20 -5.69 1.21 -35.43
N LEU A 21 -4.61 1.94 -35.74
CA LEU A 21 -3.63 2.37 -34.75
C LEU A 21 -4.25 3.30 -33.69
N ILE A 22 -5.01 4.32 -34.12
CA ILE A 22 -5.66 5.26 -33.19
C ILE A 22 -6.62 4.51 -32.25
N ASN A 23 -7.44 3.60 -32.77
CA ASN A 23 -8.38 2.83 -31.96
C ASN A 23 -7.69 1.88 -30.99
N ILE A 24 -6.65 1.17 -31.43
CA ILE A 24 -5.91 0.24 -30.57
C ILE A 24 -5.18 1.01 -29.47
N LEU A 25 -4.51 2.12 -29.80
CA LEU A 25 -3.81 2.94 -28.81
C LEU A 25 -4.76 3.57 -27.80
N GLY A 26 -5.86 4.18 -28.26
CA GLY A 26 -6.86 4.78 -27.37
C GLY A 26 -7.45 3.75 -26.40
N LEU A 27 -7.84 2.59 -26.91
CA LEU A 27 -8.39 1.51 -26.09
C LEU A 27 -7.34 0.97 -25.11
N SER A 28 -6.11 0.74 -25.57
CA SER A 28 -5.03 0.19 -24.74
C SER A 28 -4.63 1.16 -23.63
N LEU A 29 -4.55 2.46 -23.92
CA LEU A 29 -4.27 3.50 -22.93
C LEU A 29 -5.37 3.59 -21.87
N GLY A 30 -6.64 3.54 -22.28
CA GLY A 30 -7.77 3.53 -21.35
C GLY A 30 -7.72 2.34 -20.40
N ILE A 31 -7.54 1.14 -20.94
CA ILE A 31 -7.44 -0.09 -20.13
C ILE A 31 -6.23 -0.02 -19.19
N THR A 32 -5.06 0.42 -19.67
CA THR A 32 -3.84 0.52 -18.87
C THR A 32 -4.01 1.50 -17.72
N ALA A 33 -4.58 2.69 -17.97
CA ALA A 33 -4.84 3.68 -16.94
C ALA A 33 -5.79 3.14 -15.87
N THR A 34 -6.87 2.46 -16.27
CA THR A 34 -7.79 1.83 -15.31
C THR A 34 -7.09 0.76 -14.47
N ILE A 35 -6.25 -0.08 -15.07
CA ILE A 35 -5.49 -1.10 -14.33
C ILE A 35 -4.56 -0.45 -13.30
N PHE A 36 -3.83 0.61 -13.66
CA PHE A 36 -2.96 1.29 -12.70
C PHE A 36 -3.72 1.92 -11.54
N ILE A 37 -4.88 2.53 -11.80
CA ILE A 37 -5.74 3.07 -10.72
C ILE A 37 -6.21 1.93 -9.81
N LEU A 38 -6.64 0.79 -10.37
CA LEU A 38 -7.08 -0.36 -9.58
C LEU A 38 -5.95 -0.97 -8.74
N LEU A 39 -4.74 -1.07 -9.29
CA LEU A 39 -3.58 -1.55 -8.55
C LEU A 39 -3.23 -0.60 -7.41
N TYR A 40 -3.23 0.71 -7.65
CA TYR A 40 -2.99 1.71 -6.63
C TYR A 40 -4.02 1.63 -5.49
N ILE A 41 -5.32 1.53 -5.83
CA ILE A 41 -6.38 1.36 -4.82
C ILE A 41 -6.21 0.05 -4.05
N ASN A 42 -5.84 -1.03 -4.73
CA ASN A 42 -5.63 -2.33 -4.08
C ASN A 42 -4.48 -2.29 -3.07
N ASP A 43 -3.38 -1.62 -3.43
CA ASP A 43 -2.22 -1.41 -2.57
C ASP A 43 -2.58 -0.54 -1.35
N GLU A 44 -3.24 0.60 -1.56
CA GLU A 44 -3.65 1.51 -0.49
C GLU A 44 -4.62 0.85 0.50
N LEU A 45 -5.59 0.09 -0.01
CA LEU A 45 -6.52 -0.66 0.84
C LEU A 45 -5.87 -1.88 1.52
N GLY A 46 -4.71 -2.32 1.05
CA GLY A 46 -3.93 -3.45 1.55
C GLY A 46 -2.83 -3.07 2.53
N TYR A 47 -2.41 -1.80 2.60
CA TYR A 47 -1.23 -1.31 3.31
C TYR A 47 -1.04 -1.90 4.72
N ASP A 48 -2.08 -1.90 5.56
CA ASP A 48 -1.99 -2.41 6.94
C ASP A 48 -2.43 -3.88 7.11
N LYS A 49 -2.86 -4.55 6.04
CA LYS A 49 -3.48 -5.89 6.10
C LYS A 49 -2.50 -7.05 5.93
N HIS A 50 -1.21 -6.76 5.86
CA HIS A 50 -0.15 -7.76 5.63
C HIS A 50 0.11 -8.68 6.84
N PHE A 51 -0.23 -8.25 8.05
CA PHE A 51 0.05 -9.01 9.27
C PHE A 51 -1.13 -9.93 9.66
N PRO A 52 -0.86 -11.18 10.11
CA PRO A 52 -1.86 -11.98 10.80
C PRO A 52 -2.42 -11.19 11.99
N ASN A 53 -3.74 -11.08 12.08
CA ASN A 53 -4.47 -10.27 13.07
C ASN A 53 -4.40 -8.74 12.89
N TYR A 54 -4.20 -8.22 11.68
CA TYR A 54 -4.16 -6.77 11.41
C TYR A 54 -5.30 -5.95 12.05
N LYS A 55 -6.50 -6.53 12.20
CA LYS A 55 -7.65 -5.89 12.86
C LYS A 55 -7.46 -5.58 14.35
N ARG A 56 -6.47 -6.20 14.99
CA ARG A 56 -6.14 -6.07 16.42
C ARG A 56 -4.83 -5.29 16.65
N ILE A 57 -4.18 -4.85 15.58
CA ILE A 57 -2.92 -4.11 15.64
C ILE A 57 -3.26 -2.62 15.55
N TYR A 58 -2.79 -1.85 16.51
CA TYR A 58 -3.03 -0.42 16.60
C TYR A 58 -1.74 0.33 16.82
N ARG A 59 -1.65 1.54 16.25
CA ARG A 59 -0.58 2.50 16.55
C ARG A 59 -1.08 3.45 17.63
N ALA A 60 -0.36 3.51 18.75
CA ALA A 60 -0.57 4.58 19.71
C ALA A 60 -0.08 5.90 19.09
N GLU A 61 -0.93 6.93 19.11
CA GLU A 61 -0.61 8.29 18.66
C GLU A 61 -0.73 9.27 19.84
N GLY A 62 0.08 10.32 19.81
CA GLY A 62 0.01 11.41 20.77
C GLY A 62 -0.85 12.53 20.22
N ASP A 63 -1.93 12.86 20.91
CA ASP A 63 -2.83 13.97 20.57
C ASP A 63 -2.61 15.09 21.61
N PHE A 64 -2.07 16.24 21.16
CA PHE A 64 -1.71 17.34 22.04
C PHE A 64 -2.33 18.64 21.56
N THR A 65 -2.73 19.48 22.53
CA THR A 65 -3.14 20.85 22.27
C THR A 65 -2.22 21.80 23.04
N ILE A 66 -1.48 22.64 22.32
CA ILE A 66 -0.57 23.64 22.91
C ILE A 66 -0.94 25.00 22.32
N ASN A 67 -1.24 25.99 23.16
CA ASN A 67 -1.63 27.34 22.74
C ASN A 67 -2.76 27.36 21.68
N ASN A 68 -3.84 26.58 21.90
CA ASN A 68 -4.96 26.37 20.95
C ASN A 68 -4.56 25.78 19.59
N LYS A 69 -3.32 25.31 19.43
CA LYS A 69 -2.90 24.54 18.27
C LYS A 69 -2.99 23.05 18.60
N HIS A 70 -3.81 22.36 17.83
CA HIS A 70 -4.00 20.91 17.90
C HIS A 70 -2.98 20.24 16.97
N ASP A 71 -2.11 19.40 17.52
CA ASP A 71 -1.11 18.64 16.78
C ASP A 71 -1.20 17.16 17.17
N ARG A 72 -1.13 16.29 16.16
CA ARG A 72 -1.06 14.83 16.33
C ARG A 72 0.29 14.31 15.90
N PHE A 73 0.87 13.44 16.72
CA PHE A 73 2.16 12.84 16.47
C PHE A 73 2.07 11.32 16.47
N ALA A 74 2.75 10.73 15.48
CA ALA A 74 2.85 9.29 15.33
C ALA A 74 3.96 8.67 16.22
N ILE A 75 4.44 9.44 17.20
CA ILE A 75 5.48 9.10 18.16
C ILE A 75 4.93 9.28 19.57
N ASN A 76 5.42 8.46 20.50
CA ASN A 76 4.96 8.44 21.89
C ASN A 76 6.12 8.19 22.84
N SER A 77 5.89 8.46 24.13
CA SER A 77 6.88 8.20 25.18
C SER A 77 7.33 6.74 25.20
N MET A 78 8.62 6.53 25.46
CA MET A 78 9.21 5.21 25.70
C MET A 78 8.67 4.54 26.98
N ALA A 79 7.84 5.19 27.80
CA ALA A 79 7.15 4.50 28.89
C ALA A 79 5.80 3.89 28.46
N MET A 80 5.21 4.36 27.34
CA MET A 80 3.81 4.08 26.99
C MET A 80 3.53 2.57 26.82
N GLY A 81 4.26 1.89 25.93
CA GLY A 81 4.11 0.43 25.71
C GLY A 81 4.09 -0.45 26.97
N PRO A 82 5.13 -0.44 27.83
CA PRO A 82 5.16 -1.16 29.10
C PRO A 82 4.03 -0.77 30.05
N ALA A 83 3.72 0.52 30.16
CA ALA A 83 2.63 1.00 31.01
C ALA A 83 1.28 0.43 30.55
N LEU A 84 0.98 0.51 29.25
CA LEU A 84 -0.23 -0.06 28.66
C LEU A 84 -0.33 -1.57 28.91
N LYS A 85 0.76 -2.32 28.74
CA LYS A 85 0.76 -3.77 29.00
C LYS A 85 0.60 -4.11 30.49
N LEU A 86 1.08 -3.24 31.39
CA LEU A 86 0.96 -3.45 32.83
C LEU A 86 -0.44 -3.12 33.34
N GLU A 87 -1.05 -2.05 32.82
CA GLU A 87 -2.31 -1.49 33.34
C GLU A 87 -3.55 -1.97 32.56
N MET A 88 -3.41 -2.44 31.31
CA MET A 88 -4.51 -2.87 30.46
C MET A 88 -4.40 -4.35 30.07
N PRO A 89 -5.22 -5.25 30.66
CA PRO A 89 -5.21 -6.68 30.35
C PRO A 89 -5.50 -7.02 28.88
N GLU A 90 -6.16 -6.14 28.14
CA GLU A 90 -6.50 -6.30 26.71
C GLU A 90 -5.27 -6.17 25.79
N VAL A 91 -4.17 -5.59 26.29
CA VAL A 91 -2.93 -5.41 25.54
C VAL A 91 -2.05 -6.66 25.68
N GLU A 92 -2.22 -7.61 24.77
CA GLU A 92 -1.44 -8.86 24.75
C GLU A 92 0.06 -8.61 24.54
N MET A 93 0.40 -7.79 23.54
CA MET A 93 1.77 -7.48 23.15
C MET A 93 1.91 -6.04 22.68
N TYR A 94 3.12 -5.49 22.82
CA TYR A 94 3.51 -4.21 22.24
C TYR A 94 4.85 -4.36 21.50
N CYS A 95 5.04 -3.57 20.45
CA CYS A 95 6.32 -3.39 19.78
C CYS A 95 6.63 -1.90 19.65
N ARG A 96 7.88 -1.58 19.29
CA ARG A 96 8.35 -0.20 19.12
C ARG A 96 9.24 -0.11 17.92
N PHE A 97 9.11 0.99 17.20
CA PHE A 97 10.02 1.36 16.13
C PHE A 97 10.92 2.48 16.65
N ASN A 98 12.22 2.22 16.74
CA ASN A 98 13.21 3.25 16.97
C ASN A 98 13.88 3.56 15.63
N HIS A 99 13.88 4.83 15.24
CA HIS A 99 14.72 5.32 14.15
C HIS A 99 16.16 5.44 14.67
N ASN A 100 16.85 4.29 14.82
CA ASN A 100 18.26 4.28 15.16
C ASN A 100 19.06 4.08 13.87
N ASP A 101 19.44 5.19 13.24
CA ASP A 101 20.26 5.21 12.02
C ASP A 101 21.68 4.64 12.26
N ASN A 102 22.09 4.45 13.52
CA ASN A 102 23.39 3.93 13.93
C ASN A 102 23.31 2.63 14.75
N LEU A 103 22.28 1.79 14.54
CA LEU A 103 22.18 0.53 15.26
C LEU A 103 23.21 -0.49 14.71
N ILE A 104 24.30 -0.71 15.45
CA ILE A 104 25.21 -1.83 15.18
C ILE A 104 24.49 -3.11 15.59
N LEU A 105 23.85 -3.76 14.62
CA LEU A 105 23.23 -5.07 14.78
C LEU A 105 24.32 -6.13 14.70
N ARG A 106 24.46 -6.92 15.76
CA ARG A 106 25.30 -8.12 15.77
C ARG A 106 24.38 -9.34 15.84
N TYR A 107 24.52 -10.27 14.91
CA TYR A 107 23.79 -11.53 14.97
C TYR A 107 24.74 -12.61 15.46
N GLU A 108 24.49 -13.12 16.66
CA GLU A 108 25.42 -13.99 17.39
C GLU A 108 26.81 -13.31 17.54
N ASP A 109 27.90 -14.03 17.24
CA ASP A 109 29.28 -13.51 17.33
C ASP A 109 29.75 -12.75 16.07
N LYS A 110 28.85 -12.41 15.13
CA LYS A 110 29.20 -11.67 13.91
C LYS A 110 28.61 -10.27 13.90
#